data_AF-A0A1I7PHA4-F1
#
_entry.id   AF-A0A1I7PHA4-F1
#
_cell.length_a   1.000
_cell.length_b   1.000
_cell.length_c   1.000
_cell.angle_alpha   90.00
_cell.angle_beta   90.00
_cell.angle_gamma   90.00
#
_symmetry.space_group_name_H-M   'P 1'
#
loop_
_entity.id
_entity.type
_entity.pdbx_description
1 polymer ?
#
loop_
_entity_poly.entity_id
_entity_poly.type
_entity_poly.pdbx_seq_one_letter_code
_entity_poly.pdbx_strand_id
1 'polypeptide(L)'
;MRLTLPRLTWALALSSALLAPAKIEDWKDPQGNVFKAEPAEALGPFALFRTPTGGGRRLPWRALSQEDCVRFHEQTGTKPERADRWADATGQLTGRLRGYLRQYEEVTLVPVDLRTLPEPEILIVFIVENSASGSWDMSTQSIPLFKDLQAKHPGEVAGIQYGVNHGAQEHGDMNMRSNVPWPMVDYEEQRRIPALFRLSPKMGDFALFALSRDGVPIFGVSNPDAAAVTQFFTDAHALLGLLHPANPKGWAERAHYLSALHASRHRTDAAGPVLVGDPLVPKGLSDRGIYRVEAKIEVGADGKVTAVTLKEDAAIPAEMAPALAKALQRSAVFVPAVNQGVFVPGTYDYLKEVPR
;
A
#
# COMPACT_ATOMS: atom_id res chain seq x y z
N MET A 1 22.69 5.70 -17.39
CA MET A 1 21.45 5.92 -18.18
C MET A 1 20.33 5.19 -17.45
N ARG A 2 19.52 5.91 -16.65
CA ARG A 2 18.49 5.30 -15.79
C ARG A 2 17.26 5.02 -16.64
N LEU A 3 16.98 3.75 -16.90
CA LEU A 3 15.75 3.30 -17.55
C LEU A 3 14.59 3.43 -16.55
N THR A 4 13.78 4.46 -16.74
CA THR A 4 12.44 4.56 -16.16
C THR A 4 11.58 3.45 -16.73
N LEU A 5 11.22 2.47 -15.90
CA LEU A 5 10.11 1.56 -16.20
C LEU A 5 8.88 2.41 -16.54
N PRO A 6 8.20 2.17 -17.67
CA PRO A 6 6.94 2.83 -17.94
C PRO A 6 5.97 2.39 -16.84
N ARG A 7 5.59 3.33 -15.98
CA ARG A 7 4.33 3.23 -15.25
C ARG A 7 3.27 3.00 -16.30
N LEU A 8 2.60 1.85 -16.26
CA LEU A 8 1.33 1.66 -16.94
C LEU A 8 0.37 2.67 -16.32
N THR A 9 0.34 3.87 -16.90
CA THR A 9 -0.66 4.90 -16.68
C THR A 9 -1.97 4.31 -17.14
N TRP A 10 -2.79 3.89 -16.18
CA TRP A 10 -4.21 3.70 -16.39
C TRP A 10 -4.77 5.08 -16.73
N ALA A 11 -4.92 5.38 -18.01
CA ALA A 11 -5.73 6.51 -18.45
C ALA A 11 -7.19 6.16 -18.15
N LEU A 12 -7.57 6.29 -16.88
CA LEU A 12 -8.94 6.29 -16.41
C LEU A 12 -9.61 7.53 -16.99
N ALA A 13 -10.42 7.35 -18.02
CA ALA A 13 -11.41 8.35 -18.40
C ALA A 13 -12.35 8.53 -17.20
N LEU A 14 -12.15 9.60 -16.43
CA LEU A 14 -13.00 10.01 -15.31
C LEU A 14 -14.38 10.40 -15.85
N SER A 15 -15.32 9.45 -15.86
CA SER A 15 -16.73 9.83 -15.72
C SER A 15 -16.86 10.60 -14.41
N SER A 16 -17.28 11.85 -14.53
CA SER A 16 -17.38 12.83 -13.45
C SER A 16 -18.55 12.50 -12.52
N ALA A 17 -18.44 11.40 -11.77
CA ALA A 17 -19.24 11.25 -10.57
C ALA A 17 -18.80 12.35 -9.59
N LEU A 18 -19.74 13.12 -9.06
CA LEU A 18 -19.47 14.09 -8.00
C LEU A 18 -18.96 13.32 -6.78
N LEU A 19 -17.65 13.25 -6.64
CA LEU A 19 -17.00 12.59 -5.53
C LEU A 19 -17.29 13.39 -4.25
N ALA A 20 -18.02 12.78 -3.32
CA ALA A 20 -18.32 13.39 -2.04
C ALA A 20 -17.09 13.26 -1.11
N PRO A 21 -16.82 14.25 -0.24
CA PRO A 21 -15.80 14.10 0.78
C PRO A 21 -16.15 12.91 1.68
N ALA A 22 -15.16 12.10 2.04
CA ALA A 22 -15.33 10.99 2.96
C ALA A 22 -15.93 11.46 4.29
N LYS A 23 -16.91 10.70 4.81
CA LYS A 23 -17.62 11.01 6.06
C LYS A 23 -17.70 9.77 6.93
N ILE A 24 -17.88 9.99 8.23
CA ILE A 24 -18.18 8.89 9.16
C ILE A 24 -19.61 8.41 8.90
N GLU A 25 -19.72 7.18 8.43
CA GLU A 25 -20.99 6.53 8.08
C GLU A 25 -21.04 5.09 8.62
N ASP A 26 -22.22 4.48 8.53
CA ASP A 26 -22.42 3.08 8.88
C ASP A 26 -21.93 2.15 7.74
N TRP A 27 -21.13 1.16 8.12
CA TRP A 27 -20.56 0.12 7.28
C TRP A 27 -20.86 -1.24 7.87
N LYS A 28 -20.93 -2.27 7.03
CA LYS A 28 -21.17 -3.65 7.46
C LYS A 28 -19.87 -4.45 7.41
N ASP A 29 -19.64 -5.24 8.44
CA ASP A 29 -18.55 -6.20 8.46
C ASP A 29 -19.00 -7.56 7.91
N PRO A 30 -18.09 -8.53 7.70
CA PRO A 30 -18.46 -9.80 7.08
C PRO A 30 -19.37 -10.68 7.96
N GLN A 31 -19.60 -10.33 9.22
CA GLN A 31 -20.58 -10.96 10.10
C GLN A 31 -21.95 -10.25 10.07
N GLY A 32 -22.08 -9.18 9.30
CA GLY A 32 -23.28 -8.35 9.21
C GLY A 32 -23.39 -7.31 10.31
N ASN A 33 -22.39 -7.17 11.19
CA ASN A 33 -22.42 -6.13 12.23
C ASN A 33 -22.16 -4.76 11.61
N VAL A 34 -22.91 -3.76 12.10
CA VAL A 34 -22.75 -2.38 11.67
C VAL A 34 -21.66 -1.69 12.51
N PHE A 35 -20.79 -0.93 11.85
CA PHE A 35 -19.79 -0.08 12.50
C PHE A 35 -19.72 1.29 11.85
N LYS A 36 -19.39 2.30 12.65
CA LYS A 36 -19.18 3.68 12.16
C LYS A 36 -17.73 3.91 11.79
N ALA A 37 -17.49 4.38 10.57
CA ALA A 37 -16.15 4.76 10.14
C ALA A 37 -16.15 5.66 8.89
N GLU A 38 -15.04 6.35 8.68
CA GLU A 38 -14.72 7.13 7.48
C GLU A 38 -13.84 6.28 6.54
N PRO A 39 -14.17 6.15 5.25
CA PRO A 39 -13.28 5.54 4.25
C PRO A 39 -11.95 6.28 4.17
N ALA A 40 -10.85 5.56 4.40
CA ALA A 40 -9.52 6.14 4.38
C ALA A 40 -8.81 5.84 3.06
N GLU A 41 -8.50 4.59 2.76
CA GLU A 41 -7.65 4.28 1.60
C GLU A 41 -7.89 2.85 1.10
N ALA A 42 -7.81 2.69 -0.21
CA ALA A 42 -7.71 1.38 -0.85
C ALA A 42 -6.28 0.86 -0.70
N LEU A 43 -6.00 0.14 0.37
CA LEU A 43 -4.67 -0.37 0.70
C LEU A 43 -4.46 -1.76 0.06
N GLY A 44 -4.21 -1.77 -1.26
CA GLY A 44 -4.03 -2.99 -2.04
C GLY A 44 -5.23 -3.93 -1.94
N PRO A 45 -5.11 -5.12 -1.32
CA PRO A 45 -6.22 -6.06 -1.16
C PRO A 45 -7.17 -5.72 0.02
N PHE A 46 -7.04 -4.55 0.63
CA PHE A 46 -7.85 -4.15 1.78
C PHE A 46 -8.51 -2.78 1.60
N ALA A 47 -9.70 -2.64 2.17
CA ALA A 47 -10.30 -1.36 2.49
C ALA A 47 -9.81 -0.90 3.87
N LEU A 48 -9.21 0.28 3.96
CA LEU A 48 -8.84 0.92 5.22
C LEU A 48 -9.88 1.98 5.59
N PHE A 49 -10.33 1.96 6.84
CA PHE A 49 -11.25 2.92 7.41
C PHE A 49 -10.63 3.60 8.62
N ARG A 50 -10.97 4.87 8.85
CA ARG A 50 -10.69 5.61 10.09
C ARG A 50 -11.90 5.55 11.01
N THR A 51 -11.72 5.10 12.24
CA THR A 51 -12.79 5.04 13.24
C THR A 51 -13.02 6.41 13.88
N PRO A 52 -14.18 6.67 14.49
CA PRO A 52 -14.45 7.93 15.21
C PRO A 52 -13.45 8.24 16.32
N THR A 53 -12.84 7.20 16.90
CA THR A 53 -11.79 7.32 17.93
C THR A 53 -10.42 7.67 17.36
N GLY A 54 -10.28 7.78 16.02
CA GLY A 54 -9.01 8.03 15.34
C GLY A 54 -8.15 6.79 15.07
N GLY A 55 -8.64 5.60 15.45
CA GLY A 55 -8.01 4.33 15.09
C GLY A 55 -8.27 3.97 13.62
N GLY A 56 -7.71 2.85 13.19
CA GLY A 56 -8.02 2.29 11.87
C GLY A 56 -8.69 0.92 11.96
N ARG A 57 -9.55 0.64 10.99
CA ARG A 57 -10.16 -0.67 10.77
C ARG A 57 -9.87 -1.10 9.34
N ARG A 58 -9.26 -2.27 9.19
CA ARG A 58 -8.92 -2.86 7.90
C ARG A 58 -9.83 -4.04 7.61
N LEU A 59 -10.42 -4.07 6.41
CA LEU A 59 -11.24 -5.18 5.94
C LEU A 59 -10.72 -5.69 4.59
N PRO A 60 -10.70 -7.01 4.34
CA PRO A 60 -10.50 -7.51 2.98
C PRO A 60 -11.68 -7.07 2.10
N TRP A 61 -11.43 -6.80 0.82
CA TRP A 61 -12.46 -6.31 -0.10
C TRP A 61 -13.68 -7.24 -0.19
N ARG A 62 -13.48 -8.56 -0.14
CA ARG A 62 -14.57 -9.55 -0.12
C ARG A 62 -15.51 -9.43 1.07
N ALA A 63 -15.11 -8.73 2.13
CA ALA A 63 -15.97 -8.46 3.28
C ALA A 63 -16.96 -7.31 3.04
N LEU A 64 -16.74 -6.51 1.98
CA LEU A 64 -17.66 -5.47 1.54
C LEU A 64 -18.55 -5.99 0.42
N SER A 65 -19.81 -5.58 0.45
CA SER A 65 -20.72 -5.79 -0.67
C SER A 65 -20.22 -5.05 -1.92
N GLN A 66 -20.69 -5.45 -3.10
CA GLN A 66 -20.36 -4.74 -4.35
C GLN A 66 -20.77 -3.27 -4.29
N GLU A 67 -21.93 -2.98 -3.68
CA GLU A 67 -22.41 -1.61 -3.44
C GLU A 67 -21.48 -0.84 -2.49
N ASP A 68 -21.03 -1.46 -1.40
CA ASP A 68 -20.09 -0.83 -0.46
C ASP A 68 -18.71 -0.60 -1.08
N CYS A 69 -18.24 -1.47 -1.98
CA CYS A 69 -17.01 -1.25 -2.74
C CYS A 69 -17.12 0.02 -3.61
N VAL A 70 -18.25 0.20 -4.30
CA VAL A 70 -18.51 1.41 -5.11
C VAL A 70 -18.62 2.64 -4.20
N ARG A 71 -19.40 2.58 -3.13
CA ARG A 71 -19.56 3.67 -2.15
C ARG A 71 -18.23 4.08 -1.54
N PHE A 72 -17.39 3.10 -1.17
CA PHE A 72 -16.04 3.36 -0.66
C PHE A 72 -15.22 4.12 -1.72
N HIS A 73 -15.20 3.61 -2.96
CA HIS A 73 -14.44 4.23 -4.04
C HIS A 73 -14.87 5.66 -4.33
N GLU A 74 -16.17 5.96 -4.33
CA GLU A 74 -16.69 7.31 -4.56
C GLU A 74 -16.26 8.29 -3.46
N GLN A 75 -16.09 7.82 -2.21
CA GLN A 75 -15.62 8.66 -1.10
C GLN A 75 -14.09 8.82 -1.06
N THR A 76 -13.33 7.86 -1.61
CA THR A 76 -11.86 7.91 -1.63
C THR A 76 -11.24 8.28 -2.97
N GLY A 77 -12.03 8.34 -4.05
CA GLY A 77 -11.54 8.46 -5.43
C GLY A 77 -10.90 9.82 -5.76
N THR A 78 -11.10 10.85 -4.93
CA THR A 78 -10.41 12.14 -5.03
C THR A 78 -9.04 12.15 -4.39
N LYS A 79 -8.67 11.08 -3.68
CA LYS A 79 -7.40 11.08 -2.95
C LYS A 79 -6.25 11.06 -3.94
N PRO A 80 -5.26 11.96 -3.76
CA PRO A 80 -4.13 12.03 -4.65
C PRO A 80 -3.30 10.75 -4.58
N GLU A 81 -2.79 10.34 -5.73
CA GLU A 81 -1.86 9.24 -5.84
C GLU A 81 -0.59 9.51 -5.00
N ARG A 82 0.17 8.44 -4.74
CA ARG A 82 1.45 8.54 -4.05
C ARG A 82 2.42 9.38 -4.87
N ALA A 83 3.03 10.38 -4.25
CA ALA A 83 4.02 11.23 -4.87
C ALA A 83 5.34 10.48 -5.10
N ASP A 84 6.01 10.81 -6.20
CA ASP A 84 7.32 10.24 -6.55
C ASP A 84 8.40 10.64 -5.55
N ARG A 85 8.23 11.82 -4.95
CA ARG A 85 9.11 12.41 -3.96
C ARG A 85 8.28 12.83 -2.76
N TRP A 86 8.79 12.57 -1.57
CA TRP A 86 8.10 12.95 -0.34
C TRP A 86 7.97 14.47 -0.19
N ALA A 87 8.88 15.26 -0.75
CA ALA A 87 8.74 16.72 -0.81
C ALA A 87 7.43 17.21 -1.48
N ASP A 88 6.88 16.40 -2.39
CA ASP A 88 5.64 16.68 -3.15
C ASP A 88 4.41 15.95 -2.58
N ALA A 89 4.56 15.27 -1.43
CA ALA A 89 3.51 14.48 -0.82
C ALA A 89 2.28 15.34 -0.45
N THR A 90 1.11 14.85 -0.84
CA THR A 90 -0.19 15.45 -0.57
C THR A 90 -1.02 14.66 0.45
N GLY A 91 -0.51 13.52 0.93
CA GLY A 91 -1.12 12.77 2.03
C GLY A 91 -1.20 13.61 3.30
N GLN A 92 -2.26 13.42 4.10
CA GLN A 92 -2.53 14.26 5.27
C GLN A 92 -1.40 14.24 6.30
N LEU A 93 -0.77 13.08 6.53
CA LEU A 93 0.33 12.93 7.48
C LEU A 93 1.68 13.17 6.79
N THR A 94 1.95 12.50 5.68
CA THR A 94 3.22 12.62 4.93
C THR A 94 3.48 14.05 4.47
N GLY A 95 2.48 14.74 3.94
CA GLY A 95 2.57 16.15 3.54
C GLY A 95 2.72 17.10 4.73
N ARG A 96 2.17 16.74 5.90
CA ARG A 96 2.32 17.53 7.13
C ARG A 96 3.69 17.38 7.77
N LEU A 97 4.31 16.21 7.68
CA LEU A 97 5.67 15.97 8.17
C LEU A 97 6.74 16.74 7.38
N ARG A 98 6.39 17.26 6.19
CA ARG A 98 7.28 18.10 5.40
C ARG A 98 7.69 19.35 6.19
N GLY A 99 8.99 19.48 6.41
CA GLY A 99 9.58 20.59 7.17
C GLY A 99 9.64 20.36 8.69
N TYR A 100 9.07 19.27 9.19
CA TYR A 100 9.13 18.91 10.62
C TYR A 100 10.02 17.71 10.90
N LEU A 101 10.62 17.11 9.88
CA LEU A 101 11.56 16.01 10.04
C LEU A 101 12.99 16.53 10.14
N ARG A 102 13.71 16.04 11.15
CA ARG A 102 15.10 16.36 11.44
C ARG A 102 15.94 15.09 11.51
N GLN A 103 17.22 15.22 11.18
CA GLN A 103 18.21 14.16 11.34
C GLN A 103 19.52 14.77 11.83
N TYR A 104 20.34 13.97 12.50
CA TYR A 104 21.70 14.39 12.84
C TYR A 104 22.65 14.14 11.68
N GLU A 105 23.40 15.17 11.34
CA GLU A 105 24.61 15.07 10.52
C GLU A 105 25.79 15.41 11.43
N GLU A 106 26.59 14.39 11.74
CA GLU A 106 27.66 14.41 12.74
C GLU A 106 27.13 14.79 14.14
N VAL A 107 27.03 16.08 14.44
CA VAL A 107 26.57 16.63 15.72
C VAL A 107 25.49 17.70 15.56
N THR A 108 25.10 18.03 14.33
CA THR A 108 24.14 19.10 14.05
C THR A 108 22.82 18.52 13.62
N LEU A 109 21.73 19.02 14.22
CA LEU A 109 20.38 18.69 13.81
C LEU A 109 20.00 19.50 12.57
N VAL A 110 19.80 18.82 11.44
CA VAL A 110 19.46 19.45 10.16
C VAL A 110 18.10 18.98 9.65
N PRO A 111 17.38 19.77 8.84
CA PRO A 111 16.20 19.30 8.14
C PRO A 111 16.53 18.15 7.19
N VAL A 112 15.65 17.15 7.12
CA VAL A 112 15.80 16.03 6.17
C VAL A 112 15.51 16.48 4.74
N ASP A 113 16.36 16.09 3.78
CA ASP A 113 16.10 16.34 2.35
C ASP A 113 15.11 15.34 1.74
N LEU A 114 13.83 15.65 1.89
CA LEU A 114 12.72 14.85 1.37
C LEU A 114 12.61 14.84 -0.17
N ARG A 115 13.44 15.61 -0.91
CA ARG A 115 13.45 15.57 -2.39
C ARG A 115 14.13 14.32 -2.93
N THR A 116 14.96 13.69 -2.12
CA THR A 116 15.72 12.48 -2.46
C THR A 116 15.01 11.19 -2.08
N LEU A 117 13.95 11.29 -1.27
CA LEU A 117 13.18 10.17 -0.75
C LEU A 117 11.83 10.08 -1.46
N PRO A 118 11.35 8.89 -1.83
CA PRO A 118 9.97 8.72 -2.29
C PRO A 118 8.99 8.92 -1.15
N GLU A 119 7.75 9.33 -1.46
CA GLU A 119 6.68 9.24 -0.47
C GLU A 119 6.44 7.75 -0.13
N PRO A 120 6.46 7.36 1.16
CA PRO A 120 6.28 5.97 1.54
C PRO A 120 4.84 5.51 1.33
N GLU A 121 4.64 4.22 1.09
CA GLU A 121 3.33 3.57 1.14
C GLU A 121 2.87 3.44 2.61
N ILE A 122 3.80 3.06 3.49
CA ILE A 122 3.59 2.86 4.92
C ILE A 122 4.62 3.67 5.71
N LEU A 123 4.14 4.43 6.68
CA LEU A 123 4.99 5.13 7.64
C LEU A 123 5.03 4.32 8.95
N ILE A 124 6.23 3.90 9.37
CA ILE A 124 6.45 3.30 10.69
C ILE A 124 6.80 4.42 11.66
N VAL A 125 6.00 4.57 12.70
CA VAL A 125 6.24 5.57 13.76
C VAL A 125 6.73 4.87 15.01
N PHE A 126 7.94 5.26 15.42
CA PHE A 126 8.56 4.89 16.69
C PHE A 126 8.17 5.94 17.72
N ILE A 127 7.26 5.60 18.62
CA ILE A 127 6.91 6.48 19.74
C ILE A 127 7.83 6.14 20.91
N VAL A 128 8.60 7.13 21.35
CA VAL A 128 9.61 6.97 22.41
C VAL A 128 9.38 7.94 23.55
N GLU A 129 9.53 7.45 24.78
CA GLU A 129 9.45 8.25 26.01
C GLU A 129 10.80 8.28 26.71
N ASN A 130 11.24 9.46 27.17
CA ASN A 130 12.54 9.62 27.82
C ASN A 130 12.57 9.13 29.26
N SER A 131 11.48 9.31 30.01
CA SER A 131 11.35 8.85 31.40
C SER A 131 11.44 7.33 31.55
N ALA A 132 11.39 6.58 30.45
CA ALA A 132 11.50 5.13 30.43
C ALA A 132 12.71 4.70 29.61
N SER A 133 13.83 4.41 30.28
CA SER A 133 15.07 3.96 29.64
C SER A 133 14.87 2.77 28.69
N GLY A 134 13.95 1.85 29.03
CA GLY A 134 13.60 0.71 28.17
C GLY A 134 12.99 1.10 26.82
N SER A 135 12.41 2.29 26.68
CA SER A 135 11.81 2.75 25.43
C SER A 135 12.85 2.97 24.33
N TRP A 136 14.00 3.53 24.69
CA TRP A 136 15.11 3.78 23.78
C TRP A 136 15.90 2.52 23.44
N ASP A 137 16.01 1.59 24.38
CA ASP A 137 16.59 0.28 24.12
C ASP A 137 15.77 -0.47 23.07
N MET A 138 14.44 -0.46 23.18
CA MET A 138 13.53 -1.06 22.18
C MET A 138 13.64 -0.37 20.81
N SER A 139 13.74 0.96 20.79
CA SER A 139 13.98 1.74 19.57
C SER A 139 15.29 1.30 18.89
N THR A 140 16.38 1.19 19.66
CA THR A 140 17.69 0.76 19.16
C THR A 140 17.68 -0.69 18.67
N GLN A 141 17.00 -1.59 19.39
CA GLN A 141 16.84 -2.99 18.97
C GLN A 141 16.04 -3.16 17.68
N SER A 142 15.22 -2.15 17.32
CA SER A 142 14.45 -2.16 16.08
C SER A 142 15.29 -1.80 14.83
N ILE A 143 16.50 -1.27 14.99
CA ILE A 143 17.38 -0.86 13.88
C ILE A 143 17.62 -1.98 12.85
N PRO A 144 18.10 -3.19 13.22
CA PRO A 144 18.33 -4.25 12.24
C PRO A 144 17.05 -4.70 11.54
N LEU A 145 15.93 -4.77 12.26
CA LEU A 145 14.64 -5.18 11.72
C LEU A 145 14.11 -4.16 10.71
N PHE A 146 14.21 -2.87 11.01
CA PHE A 146 13.81 -1.80 10.11
C PHE A 146 14.71 -1.72 8.87
N LYS A 147 16.03 -1.92 9.02
CA LYS A 147 16.97 -1.96 7.88
C LYS A 147 16.66 -3.13 6.93
N ASP A 148 16.35 -4.31 7.46
CA ASP A 148 15.91 -5.46 6.65
C ASP A 148 14.59 -5.16 5.92
N LEU A 149 13.64 -4.50 6.60
CA LEU A 149 12.39 -4.04 6.00
C LEU A 149 12.61 -3.10 4.82
N GLN A 150 13.42 -2.06 5.00
CA GLN A 150 13.76 -1.11 3.93
C GLN A 150 14.53 -1.77 2.77
N ALA A 151 15.43 -2.71 3.06
CA ALA A 151 16.21 -3.40 2.03
C ALA A 151 15.32 -4.26 1.11
N LYS A 152 14.28 -4.90 1.66
CA LYS A 152 13.34 -5.74 0.90
C LYS A 152 12.21 -4.96 0.26
N HIS A 153 11.87 -3.78 0.78
CA HIS A 153 10.78 -2.91 0.30
C HIS A 153 11.28 -1.47 0.05
N PRO A 154 12.24 -1.27 -0.86
CA PRO A 154 12.89 0.02 -1.04
C PRO A 154 11.90 1.09 -1.52
N GLY A 155 11.81 2.18 -0.76
CA GLY A 155 10.95 3.32 -1.09
C GLY A 155 9.45 3.10 -0.82
N GLU A 156 9.04 1.94 -0.32
CA GLU A 156 7.67 1.68 0.11
C GLU A 156 7.45 1.99 1.59
N VAL A 157 8.52 2.02 2.38
CA VAL A 157 8.45 2.26 3.83
C VAL A 157 9.42 3.36 4.27
N ALA A 158 8.95 4.20 5.18
CA ALA A 158 9.80 5.15 5.92
C ALA A 158 9.55 5.02 7.41
N GLY A 159 10.59 5.28 8.20
CA GLY A 159 10.53 5.33 9.65
C GLY A 159 10.56 6.78 10.09
N ILE A 160 9.83 7.12 11.15
CA ILE A 160 10.00 8.37 11.88
C ILE A 160 9.96 8.12 13.37
N GLN A 161 10.69 8.92 14.13
CA GLN A 161 10.57 8.93 15.59
C GLN A 161 9.69 10.08 16.05
N TYR A 162 8.79 9.80 16.98
CA TYR A 162 7.93 10.78 17.64
C TYR A 162 8.15 10.71 19.14
N GLY A 163 8.65 11.79 19.72
CA GLY A 163 8.94 11.86 21.14
C GLY A 163 7.71 12.20 21.98
N VAL A 164 7.59 11.62 23.18
CA VAL A 164 6.54 11.96 24.15
C VAL A 164 7.10 12.17 25.55
N ASN A 165 6.47 13.07 26.32
CA ASN A 165 6.72 13.29 27.75
C ASN A 165 8.19 13.61 28.10
N HIS A 166 8.86 14.46 27.31
CA HIS A 166 10.21 14.97 27.60
C HIS A 166 10.39 16.40 27.11
N GLY A 167 11.47 17.08 27.52
CA GLY A 167 11.82 18.42 27.06
C GLY A 167 12.63 18.44 25.76
N ALA A 168 12.74 19.61 25.11
CA ALA A 168 13.50 19.79 23.87
C ALA A 168 14.98 19.34 23.99
N GLN A 169 15.61 19.62 25.13
CA GLN A 169 17.00 19.23 25.41
C GLN A 169 17.15 17.70 25.49
N GLU A 170 16.26 17.05 26.23
CA GLU A 170 16.24 15.59 26.37
C GLU A 170 16.00 14.88 25.04
N HIS A 171 15.11 15.44 24.20
CA HIS A 171 14.91 14.96 22.83
C HIS A 171 16.21 15.04 22.02
N GLY A 172 16.92 16.17 22.09
CA GLY A 172 18.21 16.34 21.40
C GLY A 172 19.27 15.35 21.89
N ASP A 173 19.46 15.25 23.20
CA ASP A 173 20.49 14.40 23.82
C ASP A 173 20.29 12.92 23.50
N MET A 174 19.05 12.43 23.55
CA MET A 174 18.75 11.03 23.25
C MET A 174 18.90 10.69 21.77
N ASN A 175 18.58 11.64 20.90
CA ASN A 175 18.75 11.45 19.47
C ASN A 175 20.23 11.42 19.06
N MET A 176 21.07 12.26 19.67
CA MET A 176 22.53 12.16 19.46
C MET A 176 23.09 10.80 19.91
N ARG A 177 22.55 10.22 20.99
CA ARG A 177 23.04 8.96 21.57
C ARG A 177 22.58 7.72 20.82
N SER A 178 21.35 7.71 20.31
CA SER A 178 20.69 6.49 19.81
C SER A 178 21.11 6.09 18.39
N ASN A 179 21.68 7.01 17.60
CA ASN A 179 22.17 6.76 16.22
C ASN A 179 21.18 5.95 15.35
N VAL A 180 19.89 6.23 15.51
CA VAL A 180 18.81 5.56 14.79
C VAL A 180 18.81 5.98 13.31
N PRO A 181 18.46 5.07 12.38
CA PRO A 181 18.51 5.35 10.94
C PRO A 181 17.30 6.13 10.40
N TRP A 182 16.30 6.41 11.24
CA TRP A 182 15.11 7.17 10.86
C TRP A 182 15.18 8.61 11.39
N PRO A 183 14.62 9.57 10.65
CA PRO A 183 14.51 10.94 11.13
C PRO A 183 13.51 11.07 12.29
N MET A 184 13.66 12.14 13.05
CA MET A 184 12.77 12.50 14.16
C MET A 184 11.83 13.63 13.78
N VAL A 185 10.67 13.66 14.40
CA VAL A 185 9.80 14.82 14.38
C VAL A 185 10.37 15.88 15.34
N ASP A 186 10.60 17.08 14.80
CA ASP A 186 11.05 18.26 15.55
C ASP A 186 10.13 18.51 16.75
N TYR A 187 10.72 18.55 17.94
CA TYR A 187 9.99 18.60 19.22
C TYR A 187 9.02 19.80 19.28
N GLU A 188 9.47 20.98 18.85
CA GLU A 188 8.67 22.20 18.87
C GLU A 188 7.44 22.14 17.94
N GLU A 189 7.50 21.24 16.96
CA GLU A 189 6.51 21.03 15.92
C GLU A 189 5.64 19.80 16.16
N GLN A 190 5.97 18.93 17.12
CA GLN A 190 5.20 17.70 17.43
C GLN A 190 3.72 18.00 17.71
N ARG A 191 3.43 19.08 18.47
CA ARG A 191 2.06 19.55 18.74
C ARG A 191 1.26 19.89 17.49
N ARG A 192 1.92 20.18 16.37
CA ARG A 192 1.28 20.47 15.08
C ARG A 192 0.88 19.22 14.32
N ILE A 193 1.14 18.02 14.86
CA ILE A 193 0.80 16.73 14.27
C ILE A 193 -0.14 15.94 15.19
N PRO A 194 -1.43 16.35 15.32
CA PRO A 194 -2.40 15.71 16.21
C PRO A 194 -2.62 14.21 15.96
N ALA A 195 -2.38 13.75 14.73
CA ALA A 195 -2.53 12.34 14.37
C ALA A 195 -1.57 11.44 15.18
N LEU A 196 -0.33 11.87 15.38
CA LEU A 196 0.67 11.11 16.14
C LEU A 196 0.50 11.26 17.64
N PHE A 197 0.14 12.47 18.09
CA PHE A 197 -0.16 12.72 19.51
C PHE A 197 -1.28 11.81 20.04
N ARG A 198 -2.32 11.54 19.26
CA ARG A 198 -3.42 10.64 19.67
C ARG A 198 -2.99 9.18 19.82
N LEU A 199 -1.92 8.77 19.14
CA LEU A 199 -1.37 7.41 19.22
C LEU A 199 -0.36 7.27 20.37
N SER A 200 0.01 8.38 20.99
CA SER A 200 0.94 8.39 22.11
C SER A 200 0.34 7.62 23.29
N PRO A 201 1.05 6.63 23.84
CA PRO A 201 0.60 5.94 25.04
C PRO A 201 0.51 6.94 26.21
N LYS A 202 -0.37 6.66 27.17
CA LYS A 202 -0.63 7.58 28.28
C LYS A 202 0.54 7.68 29.27
N MET A 203 1.41 6.66 29.36
CA MET A 203 2.57 6.65 30.23
C MET A 203 3.67 5.75 29.66
N GLY A 204 4.94 6.15 29.80
CA GLY A 204 6.14 5.31 29.90
C GLY A 204 6.55 4.45 28.72
N ASP A 205 5.70 4.27 27.71
CA ASP A 205 5.80 3.07 26.88
C ASP A 205 6.34 3.37 25.48
N PHE A 206 7.22 2.49 25.02
CA PHE A 206 7.55 2.39 23.60
C PHE A 206 6.31 1.94 22.83
N ALA A 207 6.09 2.52 21.65
CA ALA A 207 5.08 2.00 20.74
C ALA A 207 5.55 2.05 19.29
N LEU A 208 5.07 1.09 18.51
CA LEU A 208 5.28 1.02 17.07
C LEU A 208 3.94 1.04 16.37
N PHE A 209 3.79 1.92 15.38
CA PHE A 209 2.59 1.99 14.55
C PHE A 209 2.97 1.99 13.08
N ALA A 210 2.32 1.12 12.30
CA ALA A 210 2.30 1.22 10.85
C ALA A 210 1.09 2.07 10.44
N LEU A 211 1.34 3.20 9.80
CA LEU A 211 0.32 4.18 9.40
C LEU A 211 0.25 4.29 7.88
N SER A 212 -0.93 4.61 7.36
CA SER A 212 -1.08 5.07 5.99
C SER A 212 -0.51 6.48 5.77
N ARG A 213 -0.43 6.94 4.51
CA ARG A 213 0.01 8.30 4.15
C ARG A 213 -0.83 9.41 4.77
N ASP A 214 -2.09 9.11 5.05
CA ASP A 214 -3.03 10.01 5.72
C ASP A 214 -3.01 9.88 7.26
N GLY A 215 -2.10 9.07 7.81
CA GLY A 215 -1.96 8.86 9.25
C GLY A 215 -3.05 8.00 9.88
N VAL A 216 -3.68 7.12 9.09
CA VAL A 216 -4.64 6.15 9.62
C VAL A 216 -3.89 4.91 10.10
N PRO A 217 -4.05 4.47 11.36
CA PRO A 217 -3.39 3.27 11.85
C PRO A 217 -3.80 2.02 11.08
N ILE A 218 -2.82 1.25 10.62
CA ILE A 218 -3.07 -0.03 9.96
C ILE A 218 -2.96 -1.16 11.00
N PHE A 219 -1.89 -1.14 11.80
CA PHE A 219 -1.71 -1.92 13.01
C PHE A 219 -0.60 -1.28 13.88
N GLY A 220 -0.49 -1.71 15.13
CA GLY A 220 0.54 -1.24 16.03
C GLY A 220 0.59 -2.03 17.32
N VAL A 221 1.67 -1.82 18.07
CA VAL A 221 1.91 -2.41 19.38
C VAL A 221 2.31 -1.32 20.36
N SER A 222 1.84 -1.41 21.60
CA SER A 222 2.16 -0.49 22.68
C SER A 222 2.71 -1.29 23.85
N ASN A 223 3.76 -0.78 24.49
CA ASN A 223 4.55 -1.48 25.50
C ASN A 223 4.96 -2.91 25.07
N PRO A 224 5.52 -3.09 23.86
CA PRO A 224 5.86 -4.41 23.37
C PRO A 224 7.11 -4.95 24.08
N ASP A 225 7.18 -6.27 24.21
CA ASP A 225 8.44 -6.97 24.42
C ASP A 225 9.18 -7.17 23.08
N ALA A 226 10.40 -7.72 23.14
CA ALA A 226 11.21 -7.96 21.95
C ALA A 226 10.55 -8.92 20.94
N ALA A 227 9.73 -9.86 21.40
CA ALA A 227 9.00 -10.80 20.53
C ALA A 227 7.89 -10.07 19.77
N ALA A 228 7.13 -9.20 20.44
CA ALA A 228 6.11 -8.37 19.82
C ALA A 228 6.71 -7.35 18.84
N VAL A 229 7.89 -6.78 19.13
CA VAL A 229 8.63 -5.95 18.15
C VAL A 229 8.99 -6.76 16.91
N THR A 230 9.55 -7.97 17.08
CA THR A 230 9.89 -8.85 15.95
C THR A 230 8.65 -9.23 15.13
N GLN A 231 7.53 -9.53 15.80
CA GLN A 231 6.27 -9.82 15.13
C GLN A 231 5.74 -8.61 14.36
N PHE A 232 5.83 -7.39 14.91
CA PHE A 232 5.43 -6.17 14.22
C PHE A 232 6.16 -6.01 12.86
N PHE A 233 7.47 -6.23 12.82
CA PHE A 233 8.23 -6.15 11.56
C PHE A 233 7.93 -7.32 10.61
N THR A 234 7.66 -8.50 11.15
CA THR A 234 7.18 -9.66 10.36
C THR A 234 5.84 -9.35 9.69
N ASP A 235 4.92 -8.75 10.42
CA ASP A 235 3.61 -8.34 9.91
C ASP A 235 3.73 -7.18 8.90
N ALA A 236 4.67 -6.26 9.09
CA ALA A 236 4.97 -5.20 8.14
C ALA A 236 5.48 -5.75 6.80
N HIS A 237 6.40 -6.72 6.82
CA HIS A 237 6.84 -7.44 5.63
C HIS A 237 5.68 -8.13 4.92
N ALA A 238 4.87 -8.87 5.69
CA ALA A 238 3.72 -9.59 5.14
C ALA A 238 2.72 -8.63 4.50
N LEU A 239 2.44 -7.48 5.14
CA LEU A 239 1.55 -6.46 4.61
C LEU A 239 2.10 -5.87 3.31
N LEU A 240 3.32 -5.33 3.30
CA LEU A 240 3.93 -4.74 2.10
C LEU A 240 3.99 -5.75 0.94
N GLY A 241 4.34 -7.00 1.24
CA GLY A 241 4.26 -8.09 0.29
C GLY A 241 2.86 -8.25 -0.31
N LEU A 242 1.80 -8.20 0.50
CA LEU A 242 0.41 -8.27 0.03
C LEU A 242 -0.02 -7.04 -0.78
N LEU A 243 0.51 -5.84 -0.46
CA LEU A 243 0.20 -4.60 -1.19
C LEU A 243 0.78 -4.60 -2.60
N HIS A 244 1.87 -5.33 -2.84
CA HIS A 244 2.47 -5.45 -4.16
C HIS A 244 1.49 -6.05 -5.19
N PRO A 245 1.21 -5.38 -6.33
CA PRO A 245 0.23 -5.85 -7.32
C PRO A 245 0.54 -7.22 -7.90
N ALA A 246 1.82 -7.56 -8.07
CA ALA A 246 2.25 -8.85 -8.59
C ALA A 246 2.11 -10.01 -7.58
N ASN A 247 1.74 -9.76 -6.32
CA ASN A 247 1.57 -10.84 -5.35
C ASN A 247 0.23 -11.55 -5.55
N PRO A 248 0.23 -12.86 -5.89
CA PRO A 248 -0.98 -13.62 -6.17
C PRO A 248 -1.94 -13.73 -4.99
N LYS A 249 -1.44 -13.63 -3.75
CA LYS A 249 -2.27 -13.71 -2.54
C LYS A 249 -3.28 -12.57 -2.44
N GLY A 250 -3.04 -11.44 -3.11
CA GLY A 250 -3.95 -10.29 -3.10
C GLY A 250 -4.83 -10.16 -4.35
N TRP A 251 -4.66 -11.00 -5.38
CA TRP A 251 -5.39 -10.84 -6.64
C TRP A 251 -6.90 -11.02 -6.51
N ALA A 252 -7.34 -12.01 -5.72
CA ALA A 252 -8.77 -12.27 -5.52
C ALA A 252 -9.49 -11.06 -4.88
N GLU A 253 -8.87 -10.44 -3.87
CA GLU A 253 -9.43 -9.25 -3.23
C GLU A 253 -9.47 -8.05 -4.19
N ARG A 254 -8.40 -7.83 -4.95
CA ARG A 254 -8.36 -6.77 -5.97
C ARG A 254 -9.41 -7.00 -7.05
N ALA A 255 -9.57 -8.24 -7.50
CA ALA A 255 -10.57 -8.60 -8.50
C ALA A 255 -11.99 -8.37 -7.98
N HIS A 256 -12.30 -8.73 -6.73
CA HIS A 256 -13.60 -8.44 -6.12
C HIS A 256 -13.92 -6.94 -6.13
N TYR A 257 -12.97 -6.12 -5.69
CA TYR A 257 -13.12 -4.67 -5.68
C TYR A 257 -13.26 -4.08 -7.09
N LEU A 258 -12.38 -4.47 -8.02
CA LEU A 258 -12.39 -3.97 -9.39
C LEU A 258 -13.62 -4.42 -10.17
N SER A 259 -14.14 -5.63 -9.92
CA SER A 259 -15.41 -6.09 -10.49
C SER A 259 -16.57 -5.18 -10.11
N ALA A 260 -16.65 -4.75 -8.84
CA ALA A 260 -17.68 -3.81 -8.39
C ALA A 260 -17.63 -2.49 -9.15
N LEU A 261 -16.42 -1.94 -9.30
CA LEU A 261 -16.22 -0.69 -10.01
C LEU A 261 -16.48 -0.83 -11.50
N HIS A 262 -16.06 -1.95 -12.11
CA HIS A 262 -16.23 -2.20 -13.53
C HIS A 262 -17.71 -2.30 -13.90
N ALA A 263 -18.49 -3.08 -13.16
CA ALA A 263 -19.93 -3.18 -13.34
C ALA A 263 -20.64 -1.83 -13.12
N SER A 264 -20.25 -1.08 -12.09
CA SER A 264 -20.88 0.21 -11.76
C SER A 264 -20.55 1.32 -12.77
N ARG A 265 -19.33 1.34 -13.32
CA ARG A 265 -18.90 2.37 -14.30
C ARG A 265 -19.54 2.15 -15.66
N HIS A 266 -19.73 0.90 -16.06
CA HIS A 266 -20.21 0.53 -17.38
C HIS A 266 -21.69 0.11 -17.37
N ARG A 267 -22.53 0.83 -16.59
CA ARG A 267 -23.98 0.55 -16.50
C ARG A 267 -24.74 0.79 -17.80
N THR A 268 -24.20 1.62 -18.69
CA THR A 268 -24.87 2.03 -19.93
C THR A 268 -24.10 1.65 -21.20
N ASP A 269 -22.86 1.22 -21.08
CA ASP A 269 -21.99 0.87 -22.20
C ASP A 269 -21.33 -0.50 -21.99
N ALA A 270 -20.46 -0.88 -22.92
CA ALA A 270 -19.69 -2.10 -22.85
C ALA A 270 -18.21 -1.80 -22.64
N ALA A 271 -17.52 -2.67 -21.90
CA ALA A 271 -16.08 -2.64 -21.74
C ALA A 271 -15.49 -4.06 -21.72
N GLY A 272 -14.24 -4.18 -22.19
CA GLY A 272 -13.53 -5.46 -22.25
C GLY A 272 -13.03 -5.93 -20.88
N PRO A 273 -12.53 -7.18 -20.81
CA PRO A 273 -11.97 -7.73 -19.57
C PRO A 273 -10.76 -6.94 -19.09
N VAL A 274 -10.48 -7.01 -17.79
CA VAL A 274 -9.33 -6.32 -17.17
C VAL A 274 -8.44 -7.34 -16.47
N LEU A 275 -7.16 -7.40 -16.86
CA LEU A 275 -6.16 -8.23 -16.19
C LEU A 275 -5.81 -7.64 -14.81
N VAL A 276 -6.05 -8.43 -13.75
CA VAL A 276 -5.74 -8.06 -12.36
C VAL A 276 -4.47 -8.74 -11.87
N GLY A 277 -4.28 -10.00 -12.26
CA GLY A 277 -3.17 -10.83 -11.82
C GLY A 277 -2.46 -11.49 -12.99
N ASP A 278 -1.19 -11.15 -13.18
CA ASP A 278 -0.34 -11.71 -14.22
C ASP A 278 0.59 -12.79 -13.63
N PRO A 279 0.42 -14.08 -14.00
CA PRO A 279 1.25 -15.16 -13.48
C PRO A 279 2.65 -15.21 -14.10
N LEU A 280 2.91 -14.45 -15.16
CA LEU A 280 4.21 -14.47 -15.83
C LEU A 280 5.17 -13.47 -15.19
N VAL A 281 6.03 -13.99 -14.32
CA VAL A 281 7.03 -13.21 -13.59
C VAL A 281 8.18 -12.82 -14.54
N PRO A 282 8.50 -11.51 -14.69
CA PRO A 282 9.54 -11.04 -15.61
C PRO A 282 10.88 -11.76 -15.47
N LYS A 283 11.39 -11.90 -14.24
CA LYS A 283 12.67 -12.60 -13.98
C LYS A 283 12.66 -14.05 -14.46
N GLY A 284 11.56 -14.77 -14.22
CA GLY A 284 11.44 -16.15 -14.67
C GLY A 284 11.44 -16.29 -16.19
N LEU A 285 10.89 -15.31 -16.90
CA LEU A 285 10.92 -15.25 -18.36
C LEU A 285 12.32 -14.89 -18.88
N SER A 286 12.96 -13.86 -18.31
CA SER A 286 14.33 -13.44 -18.72
C SER A 286 15.37 -14.53 -18.50
N ASP A 287 15.29 -15.26 -17.38
CA ASP A 287 16.18 -16.40 -17.08
C ASP A 287 16.06 -17.53 -18.14
N ARG A 288 14.97 -17.52 -18.92
CA ARG A 288 14.68 -18.47 -20.01
C ARG A 288 14.85 -17.84 -21.40
N GLY A 289 15.38 -16.63 -21.48
CA GLY A 289 15.58 -15.91 -22.74
C GLY A 289 14.29 -15.41 -23.40
N ILE A 290 13.16 -15.41 -22.68
CA ILE A 290 11.86 -14.95 -23.20
C ILE A 290 11.67 -13.49 -22.81
N TYR A 291 11.66 -12.60 -23.81
CA TYR A 291 11.56 -11.15 -23.59
C TYR A 291 10.22 -10.56 -24.02
N ARG A 292 9.39 -11.35 -24.70
CA ARG A 292 8.09 -10.96 -25.23
C ARG A 292 7.15 -12.15 -25.18
N VAL A 293 5.92 -11.92 -24.72
CA VAL A 293 4.82 -12.89 -24.82
C VAL A 293 3.58 -12.15 -25.29
N GLU A 294 3.06 -12.53 -26.45
CA GLU A 294 1.79 -12.05 -26.99
C GLU A 294 0.76 -13.17 -26.99
N ALA A 295 -0.46 -12.88 -26.54
CA ALA A 295 -1.53 -13.86 -26.52
C ALA A 295 -2.90 -13.20 -26.71
N LYS A 296 -3.84 -13.95 -27.28
CA LYS A 296 -5.27 -13.66 -27.19
C LYS A 296 -5.87 -14.53 -26.09
N ILE A 297 -6.52 -13.91 -25.12
CA ILE A 297 -7.06 -14.60 -23.93
C ILE A 297 -8.59 -14.46 -23.95
N GLU A 298 -9.29 -15.58 -23.95
CA GLU A 298 -10.75 -15.61 -23.80
C GLU A 298 -11.11 -15.69 -22.32
N VAL A 299 -11.98 -14.79 -21.87
CA VAL A 299 -12.40 -14.66 -20.48
C VAL A 299 -13.91 -14.86 -20.39
N GLY A 300 -14.35 -15.79 -19.55
CA GLY A 300 -15.76 -16.04 -19.28
C GLY A 300 -16.41 -14.94 -18.45
N ALA A 301 -17.75 -14.94 -18.38
CA ALA A 301 -18.52 -14.00 -17.54
C ALA A 301 -18.24 -14.15 -16.04
N ASP A 302 -17.65 -15.26 -15.60
CA ASP A 302 -17.21 -15.51 -14.23
C ASP A 302 -15.74 -15.08 -13.97
N GLY A 303 -15.08 -14.52 -14.99
CA GLY A 303 -13.71 -14.00 -14.91
C GLY A 303 -12.64 -15.08 -15.09
N LYS A 304 -13.03 -16.34 -15.35
CA LYS A 304 -12.08 -17.42 -15.62
C LYS A 304 -11.60 -17.37 -17.07
N VAL A 305 -10.34 -17.73 -17.27
CA VAL A 305 -9.78 -17.88 -18.62
C VAL A 305 -10.27 -19.19 -19.23
N THR A 306 -11.01 -19.11 -20.33
CA THR A 306 -11.56 -20.28 -21.04
C THR A 306 -10.58 -20.81 -22.09
N ALA A 307 -9.86 -19.92 -22.77
CA ALA A 307 -8.86 -20.27 -23.78
C ALA A 307 -7.71 -19.26 -23.83
N VAL A 308 -6.55 -19.71 -24.26
CA VAL A 308 -5.36 -18.89 -24.50
C VAL A 308 -4.77 -19.29 -25.85
N THR A 309 -4.62 -18.33 -26.75
CA THR A 309 -3.95 -18.50 -28.03
C THR A 309 -2.69 -17.64 -28.03
N LEU A 310 -1.53 -18.25 -27.84
CA LEU A 310 -0.26 -17.53 -27.99
C LEU A 310 -0.06 -17.16 -29.46
N LYS A 311 0.43 -15.95 -29.71
CA LYS A 311 0.88 -15.58 -31.04
C LYS A 311 2.24 -16.25 -31.29
N GLU A 312 2.47 -16.72 -32.52
CA GLU A 312 3.76 -17.28 -32.89
C GLU A 312 4.86 -16.23 -32.74
N ASP A 313 5.88 -16.58 -31.95
CA ASP A 313 7.08 -15.78 -31.76
C ASP A 313 8.29 -16.73 -31.77
N ALA A 314 9.20 -16.53 -32.72
CA ALA A 314 10.40 -17.35 -32.88
C ALA A 314 11.34 -17.28 -31.64
N ALA A 315 11.19 -16.25 -30.80
CA ALA A 315 11.94 -16.10 -29.56
C ALA A 315 11.39 -16.95 -28.40
N ILE A 316 10.19 -17.53 -28.52
CA ILE A 316 9.63 -18.44 -27.51
C ILE A 316 9.98 -19.88 -27.91
N PRO A 317 10.77 -20.62 -27.10
CA PRO A 317 11.04 -22.03 -27.37
C PRO A 317 9.75 -22.84 -27.48
N ALA A 318 9.68 -23.76 -28.45
CA ALA A 318 8.47 -24.54 -28.72
C ALA A 318 8.01 -25.34 -27.50
N GLU A 319 8.94 -25.86 -26.68
CA GLU A 319 8.62 -26.55 -25.43
C GLU A 319 8.02 -25.64 -24.35
N MET A 320 8.25 -24.32 -24.42
CA MET A 320 7.79 -23.36 -23.43
C MET A 320 6.41 -22.80 -23.74
N ALA A 321 6.01 -22.74 -25.01
CA ALA A 321 4.71 -22.18 -25.42
C ALA A 321 3.51 -22.85 -24.70
N PRO A 322 3.40 -24.20 -24.60
CA PRO A 322 2.32 -24.84 -23.85
C PRO A 322 2.33 -24.50 -22.36
N ALA A 323 3.52 -24.36 -21.75
CA ALA A 323 3.65 -24.02 -20.33
C ALA A 323 3.19 -22.59 -20.05
N LEU A 324 3.56 -21.63 -20.91
CA LEU A 324 3.12 -20.24 -20.82
C LEU A 324 1.60 -20.12 -20.97
N ALA A 325 1.02 -20.75 -22.01
CA ALA A 325 -0.42 -20.75 -22.24
C ALA A 325 -1.19 -21.33 -21.04
N LYS A 326 -0.70 -22.45 -20.48
CA LYS A 326 -1.29 -23.09 -19.30
C LYS A 326 -1.17 -22.25 -18.04
N ALA A 327 -0.05 -21.54 -17.85
CA ALA A 327 0.11 -20.62 -16.72
C ALA A 327 -0.89 -19.47 -16.79
N LEU A 328 -1.03 -18.83 -17.95
CA LEU A 328 -2.04 -17.80 -18.19
C LEU A 328 -3.45 -18.36 -17.95
N GLN A 329 -3.77 -19.53 -18.51
CA GLN A 329 -5.12 -20.12 -18.37
C GLN A 329 -5.49 -20.45 -16.92
N ARG A 330 -4.54 -20.95 -16.11
CA ARG A 330 -4.83 -21.43 -14.75
C ARG A 330 -4.70 -20.39 -13.67
N SER A 331 -3.88 -19.36 -13.89
CA SER A 331 -3.42 -18.49 -12.81
C SER A 331 -3.60 -17.01 -13.10
N ALA A 332 -3.89 -16.60 -14.33
CA ALA A 332 -4.28 -15.22 -14.57
C ALA A 332 -5.64 -14.93 -13.93
N VAL A 333 -5.76 -13.75 -13.33
CA VAL A 333 -6.98 -13.30 -12.68
C VAL A 333 -7.51 -12.10 -13.45
N PHE A 334 -8.77 -12.16 -13.84
CA PHE A 334 -9.46 -11.11 -14.59
C PHE A 334 -10.69 -10.61 -13.86
N VAL A 335 -11.00 -9.33 -14.09
CA VAL A 335 -12.39 -8.86 -14.07
C VAL A 335 -13.00 -9.17 -15.44
N PRO A 336 -14.21 -9.77 -15.52
CA PRO A 336 -14.85 -10.09 -16.79
C PRO A 336 -15.15 -8.83 -17.62
N ALA A 337 -15.41 -9.01 -18.91
CA ALA A 337 -16.04 -7.96 -19.72
C ALA A 337 -17.42 -7.63 -19.16
N VAL A 338 -17.89 -6.43 -19.44
CA VAL A 338 -19.19 -5.93 -19.01
C VAL A 338 -19.96 -5.35 -20.19
N ASN A 339 -21.27 -5.55 -20.17
CA ASN A 339 -22.20 -4.88 -21.06
C ASN A 339 -23.40 -4.40 -20.23
N GLN A 340 -23.60 -3.09 -20.14
CA GLN A 340 -24.70 -2.48 -19.39
C GLN A 340 -24.78 -2.95 -17.92
N GLY A 341 -23.62 -3.01 -17.27
CA GLY A 341 -23.46 -3.42 -15.87
C GLY A 341 -23.52 -4.94 -15.63
N VAL A 342 -23.72 -5.74 -16.68
CA VAL A 342 -23.77 -7.21 -16.58
C VAL A 342 -22.47 -7.82 -17.10
N PHE A 343 -21.88 -8.74 -16.34
CA PHE A 343 -20.69 -9.47 -16.79
C PHE A 343 -21.01 -10.41 -17.94
N VAL A 344 -20.20 -10.34 -18.99
CA VAL A 344 -20.33 -11.13 -20.21
C VAL A 344 -18.98 -11.73 -20.59
N PRO A 345 -18.94 -12.81 -21.40
CA PRO A 345 -17.69 -13.28 -21.98
C PRO A 345 -17.03 -12.21 -22.84
N GLY A 346 -15.71 -12.20 -22.88
CA GLY A 346 -14.94 -11.25 -23.68
C GLY A 346 -13.56 -11.77 -24.04
N THR A 347 -12.80 -10.93 -24.73
CA THR A 347 -11.44 -11.24 -25.14
C THR A 347 -10.49 -10.14 -24.70
N TYR A 348 -9.30 -10.53 -24.25
CA TYR A 348 -8.22 -9.64 -23.85
C TYR A 348 -6.98 -9.91 -24.71
N ASP A 349 -6.44 -8.85 -25.31
CA ASP A 349 -5.16 -8.90 -26.01
C ASP A 349 -4.03 -8.69 -25.00
N TYR A 350 -3.28 -9.76 -24.74
CA TYR A 350 -2.19 -9.79 -23.78
C TYR A 350 -0.86 -9.48 -24.44
N LEU A 351 -0.12 -8.54 -23.84
CA LEU A 351 1.27 -8.26 -24.16
C LEU A 351 2.07 -8.19 -22.87
N LYS A 352 3.13 -8.99 -22.80
CA LYS A 352 4.15 -8.89 -21.76
C LYS A 352 5.49 -8.63 -22.41
N GLU A 353 6.08 -7.50 -22.06
CA GLU A 353 7.47 -7.17 -22.38
C GLU A 353 8.32 -7.29 -21.12
N VAL A 354 9.47 -7.93 -21.26
CA VAL A 354 10.43 -8.16 -20.17
C VAL A 354 11.72 -7.42 -20.52
N PRO A 355 12.26 -6.60 -19.61
CA PRO A 355 13.56 -5.95 -19.82
C PRO A 355 14.65 -6.97 -20.14
N ARG A 356 15.51 -6.62 -21.09
CA ARG A 356 16.69 -7.41 -21.45
C ARG A 356 17.82 -7.26 -20.45
#